data_AF-A0A0M8W9S6-F1
#
_entry.id   AF-A0A0M8W9S6-F1
#
_cell.length_a   1.000
_cell.length_b   1.000
_cell.length_c   1.000
_cell.angle_alpha   90.00
_cell.angle_beta   90.00
_cell.angle_gamma   90.00
#
_symmetry.space_group_name_H-M   'P 1'
#
loop_
_entity.id
_entity.type
_entity.pdbx_description
1 polymer ?
#
loop_
_entity_poly.entity_id
_entity_poly.type
_entity_poly.pdbx_seq_one_letter_code
_entity_poly.pdbx_strand_id
1 'polypeptide(L)'
;HLADGRVDLMMGRGNTGPVYPWFGKDIRDGIDLAIENYALLRRLWREDVVDWEGRFRTPLQGFTSTPRPLDDVPPFVWHGSIRSPEIA
;
A
#
# COMPACT_ATOMS: atom_id res chain seq x y z
N HIS A 1 -9.64 14.27 4.57
CA HIS A 1 -9.12 15.65 4.49
C HIS A 1 -9.69 16.40 3.30
N LEU A 2 -9.02 16.52 2.15
CA LEU A 2 -9.48 17.40 1.06
C LEU A 2 -10.85 17.04 0.48
N ALA A 3 -11.18 15.76 0.45
CA ALA A 3 -12.46 15.27 -0.07
C ALA A 3 -13.51 15.03 1.04
N ASP A 4 -13.21 15.39 2.29
CA ASP A 4 -14.12 15.22 3.43
C ASP A 4 -14.65 13.79 3.60
N GLY A 5 -13.72 12.81 3.69
CA GLY A 5 -14.06 11.40 3.90
C GLY A 5 -14.65 10.66 2.69
N ARG A 6 -14.91 11.34 1.57
CA ARG A 6 -15.58 10.75 0.39
C ARG A 6 -14.68 9.94 -0.55
N VAL A 7 -13.52 9.48 -0.07
CA VAL A 7 -12.57 8.71 -0.90
C VAL A 7 -12.62 7.24 -0.49
N ASP A 8 -12.90 6.42 -1.49
CA ASP A 8 -12.54 5.00 -1.48
C ASP A 8 -11.23 4.81 -2.25
N LEU A 9 -10.36 3.94 -1.76
CA LEU A 9 -9.11 3.58 -2.41
C LEU A 9 -9.26 2.28 -3.18
N MET A 10 -9.07 2.30 -4.50
CA MET A 10 -8.93 1.08 -5.30
C MET A 10 -7.45 0.72 -5.42
N MET A 11 -7.08 -0.52 -5.09
CA MET A 11 -5.73 -1.02 -5.26
C MET A 11 -5.71 -2.34 -6.04
N GLY A 12 -4.64 -2.57 -6.78
CA GLY A 12 -4.45 -3.80 -7.52
C GLY A 12 -3.00 -4.01 -7.89
N ARG A 13 -2.68 -5.23 -8.35
CA ARG A 13 -1.36 -5.58 -8.84
C ARG A 13 -1.16 -5.05 -10.26
N GLY A 14 -0.09 -4.29 -10.51
CA GLY A 14 0.30 -3.88 -11.86
C GLY A 14 0.45 -5.08 -12.81
N ASN A 15 0.11 -4.92 -14.09
CA ASN A 15 0.18 -6.01 -15.08
C ASN A 15 1.06 -5.72 -16.30
N THR A 16 1.54 -4.48 -16.45
CA THR A 16 2.42 -4.08 -17.55
C THR A 16 3.89 -4.34 -17.20
N GLY A 17 4.41 -5.52 -17.51
CA GLY A 17 5.80 -5.89 -17.18
C GLY A 17 6.87 -4.85 -17.53
N PRO A 18 6.86 -4.25 -18.73
CA PRO A 18 7.88 -3.27 -19.13
C PRO A 18 7.98 -2.01 -18.26
N VAL A 19 6.99 -1.66 -17.43
CA VAL A 19 7.04 -0.44 -16.60
C VAL A 19 7.66 -0.67 -15.23
N TYR A 20 7.78 -1.91 -14.77
CA TYR A 20 8.33 -2.23 -13.44
C TYR A 20 9.78 -1.72 -13.27
N PRO A 21 10.69 -1.89 -14.24
CA PRO A 21 12.05 -1.38 -14.13
C PRO A 21 12.15 0.14 -14.00
N TRP A 22 11.17 0.91 -14.50
CA TRP A 22 11.14 2.37 -14.35
C TRP A 22 11.06 2.79 -12.87
N PHE A 23 10.53 1.92 -12.01
CA PHE A 23 10.42 2.12 -10.56
C PHE A 23 11.43 1.25 -9.78
N GLY A 24 12.43 0.68 -10.46
CA GLY A 24 13.40 -0.22 -9.84
C GLY A 24 12.78 -1.51 -9.27
N LYS A 25 11.66 -1.97 -9.84
CA LYS A 25 10.96 -3.18 -9.41
C LYS A 25 11.06 -4.29 -10.46
N ASP A 26 10.82 -5.51 -10.02
CA ASP A 26 10.71 -6.69 -10.87
C ASP A 26 9.25 -7.16 -10.90
N ILE A 27 8.71 -7.45 -12.10
CA ILE A 27 7.35 -7.98 -12.23
C ILE A 27 7.19 -9.35 -11.58
N ARG A 28 8.27 -10.13 -11.47
CA ARG A 28 8.26 -11.45 -10.82
C ARG A 28 7.92 -11.34 -9.33
N ASP A 29 8.27 -10.22 -8.70
CA ASP A 29 7.92 -9.91 -7.31
C ASP A 29 6.53 -9.23 -7.20
N GLY A 30 5.74 -9.16 -8.27
CA GLY A 30 4.55 -8.31 -8.33
C GLY A 30 3.49 -8.62 -7.27
N ILE A 31 3.31 -9.89 -6.90
CA ILE A 31 2.37 -10.30 -5.84
C ILE A 31 2.91 -9.87 -4.47
N ASP A 32 4.15 -10.26 -4.15
CA ASP A 32 4.78 -9.93 -2.87
C ASP A 32 4.87 -8.41 -2.65
N LEU A 33 5.17 -7.65 -3.71
CA LEU A 33 5.15 -6.19 -3.72
C LEU A 33 3.79 -5.63 -3.31
N ALA A 34 2.69 -6.17 -3.85
CA ALA A 34 1.36 -5.69 -3.55
C ALA A 34 0.97 -5.99 -2.11
N ILE A 35 1.26 -7.21 -1.64
CA ILE A 35 0.95 -7.67 -0.28
C ILE A 35 1.74 -6.86 0.75
N GLU A 36 3.07 -6.75 0.59
CA GLU A 36 3.94 -6.05 1.55
C GLU A 36 3.58 -4.56 1.65
N ASN A 37 3.38 -3.89 0.50
CA ASN A 37 3.04 -2.48 0.48
C ASN A 37 1.67 -2.21 1.10
N TYR A 38 0.67 -3.07 0.86
CA TYR A 38 -0.64 -2.91 1.49
C TYR A 38 -0.58 -3.15 3.00
N ALA A 39 0.16 -4.17 3.45
CA ALA A 39 0.37 -4.44 4.86
C ALA A 39 0.99 -3.22 5.56
N LEU A 40 2.03 -2.62 4.98
CA LEU A 40 2.61 -1.39 5.50
C LEU A 40 1.62 -0.22 5.50
N LEU A 41 0.88 -0.01 4.40
CA LEU A 41 -0.12 1.07 4.33
C LEU A 41 -1.17 0.95 5.45
N ARG A 42 -1.63 -0.26 5.73
CA ARG A 42 -2.57 -0.56 6.83
C ARG A 42 -1.99 -0.20 8.19
N ARG A 43 -0.70 -0.47 8.44
CA ARG A 43 -0.02 -0.09 9.68
C ARG A 43 0.11 1.43 9.78
N LEU A 44 0.56 2.10 8.72
CA LEU A 44 0.72 3.56 8.68
C LEU A 44 -0.57 4.34 8.96
N TRP A 45 -1.74 3.75 8.66
CA TRP A 45 -3.03 4.36 8.97
C TRP A 45 -3.56 4.08 10.37
N ARG A 46 -3.09 3.01 11.03
CA ARG A 46 -3.67 2.52 12.30
C ARG A 46 -2.74 2.70 13.49
N GLU A 47 -1.45 2.80 13.25
CA GLU A 47 -0.41 2.96 14.27
C GLU A 47 0.08 4.41 14.25
N ASP A 48 0.36 4.96 15.42
CA ASP A 48 0.86 6.35 15.55
C ASP A 48 2.34 6.46 15.18
N VAL A 49 3.13 5.45 15.55
CA VAL A 49 4.57 5.37 15.29
C VAL A 49 4.85 3.98 14.73
N VAL A 50 5.40 3.92 13.51
CA VAL A 50 5.65 2.68 12.79
C VAL A 50 7.15 2.46 12.61
N ASP A 51 7.62 1.35 13.16
CA ASP A 51 8.83 0.66 12.71
C ASP A 51 8.45 -0.40 11.67
N TRP A 52 9.16 -0.41 10.55
CA TRP A 52 8.93 -1.37 9.46
C TRP A 52 10.25 -1.83 8.86
N GLU A 53 10.38 -3.13 8.69
CA GLU A 53 11.43 -3.75 7.89
C GLU A 53 10.78 -4.78 6.97
N GLY A 54 11.08 -4.68 5.67
CA GLY A 54 10.51 -5.53 4.64
C GLY A 54 11.46 -5.63 3.45
N ARG A 55 11.09 -6.37 2.42
CA ARG A 55 11.95 -6.65 1.28
C ARG A 55 11.95 -5.51 0.26
N PHE A 56 10.85 -4.77 0.12
CA PHE A 56 10.63 -3.93 -1.06
C PHE A 56 10.82 -2.44 -0.84
N ARG A 57 11.12 -1.99 0.37
CA ARG A 57 11.46 -0.61 0.66
C ARG A 57 12.50 -0.53 1.78
N THR A 58 13.18 0.61 1.89
CA THR A 58 14.08 0.88 3.01
C THR A 58 13.34 0.85 4.34
N PRO A 59 13.95 0.43 5.45
CA PRO A 59 13.25 0.38 6.73
C PRO A 59 12.65 1.75 7.16
N LEU A 60 11.58 1.70 7.95
CA LEU A 60 11.08 2.83 8.72
C LEU A 60 11.47 2.66 10.17
N GLN A 61 11.86 3.77 10.81
CA GLN A 61 12.22 3.82 12.21
C GLN A 61 11.49 5.00 12.84
N GLY A 62 10.61 4.73 13.80
CA GLY A 62 9.84 5.75 14.51
C GLY A 62 8.98 6.65 13.62
N PHE A 63 8.44 6.14 12.51
CA PHE A 63 7.78 6.97 11.50
C PHE A 63 6.30 7.20 11.81
N THR A 64 5.86 8.46 11.80
CA THR A 64 4.45 8.84 11.91
C THR A 64 3.93 9.35 10.56
N SER A 65 2.87 8.71 10.05
CA SER A 65 2.23 9.14 8.80
C SER A 65 1.46 10.44 8.99
N THR A 66 1.71 11.43 8.13
CA THR A 66 1.03 12.74 8.18
C THR A 66 0.59 13.18 6.78
N PRO A 67 -0.68 13.62 6.61
CA PRO A 67 -1.76 13.56 7.60
C PRO A 67 -2.23 12.12 7.84
N ARG A 68 -2.69 11.83 9.08
CA ARG A 68 -3.41 10.59 9.39
C ARG A 68 -4.75 10.52 8.66
N PRO A 69 -5.42 9.36 8.55
CA PRO A 69 -6.79 9.30 8.06
C PRO A 69 -7.71 10.29 8.79
N LEU A 70 -8.73 10.81 8.08
CA LEU A 70 -9.71 11.70 8.70
C LEU A 70 -10.47 10.92 9.78
N ASP A 71 -10.66 11.53 10.95
CA ASP A 71 -11.32 10.94 12.11
C ASP A 71 -10.72 9.61 12.58
N ASP A 72 -9.44 9.36 12.27
CA ASP A 72 -8.74 8.09 12.50
C ASP A 72 -9.42 6.88 11.84
N VAL A 73 -10.27 7.12 10.83
CA VAL A 73 -10.92 6.08 10.03
C VAL A 73 -10.22 5.97 8.67
N PRO A 74 -9.52 4.84 8.39
CA PRO A 74 -8.95 4.61 7.07
C PRO A 74 -10.03 4.58 5.98
N PRO A 75 -9.73 5.03 4.76
CA PRO A 75 -10.68 4.92 3.65
C PRO A 75 -11.01 3.45 3.37
N PHE A 76 -12.20 3.19 2.82
CA PHE A 76 -12.55 1.86 2.35
C PHE A 76 -11.62 1.46 1.20
N VAL A 77 -11.19 0.19 1.17
CA VAL A 77 -10.26 -0.32 0.16
C VAL A 77 -10.96 -1.35 -0.73
N TRP A 78 -11.04 -1.05 -2.01
CA TRP A 78 -11.45 -1.99 -3.05
C TRP A 78 -10.23 -2.70 -3.64
N HIS A 79 -10.34 -4.02 -3.80
CA HIS A 79 -9.27 -4.86 -4.33
C HIS A 79 -9.56 -5.26 -5.79
N GLY A 80 -8.78 -4.70 -6.72
CA GLY A 80 -8.81 -5.03 -8.13
C GLY A 80 -7.99 -6.29 -8.43
N SER A 81 -8.58 -7.46 -8.22
CA SER A 81 -7.98 -8.73 -8.63
C SER A 81 -8.51 -9.20 -9.98
N ILE A 82 -7.60 -9.63 -10.86
CA ILE A 82 -7.95 -10.23 -12.16
C ILE A 82 -7.79 -11.75 -12.12
N ARG A 83 -6.64 -12.25 -11.64
CA ARG A 83 -6.28 -13.70 -11.63
C ARG A 83 -5.49 -14.17 -10.42
N SER A 84 -5.34 -13.32 -9.40
CA SER A 84 -4.48 -13.60 -8.23
C SER A 84 -5.32 -13.51 -6.96
N PRO A 85 -5.76 -14.65 -6.40
CA PRO A 85 -6.55 -14.67 -5.17
C PRO A 85 -5.88 -13.95 -4.00
N GLU A 86 -4.55 -13.89 -3.98
CA GLU A 86 -3.75 -13.21 -2.96
C GLU A 86 -3.94 -11.68 -2.96
N ILE A 87 -4.46 -11.13 -4.06
CA ILE A 87 -4.74 -9.70 -4.21
C ILE A 87 -6.17 -9.36 -3.78
N ALA A 88 -7.06 -10.36 -3.69
CA ALA A 88 -8.48 -10.18 -3.36
C ALA A 88 -8.74 -10.06 -1.85
#